data_AF-A0A962EBE2-F1
#
_entry.id   AF-A0A962EBE2-F1
#
_cell.length_a   1.000
_cell.length_b   1.000
_cell.length_c   1.000
_cell.angle_alpha   90.00
_cell.angle_beta   90.00
_cell.angle_gamma   90.00
#
_symmetry.space_group_name_H-M   'P 1'
#
loop_
_entity.id
_entity.type
_entity.pdbx_description
1 polymer ?
#
loop_
_entity_poly.entity_id
_entity_poly.type
_entity_poly.pdbx_seq_one_letter_code
_entity_poly.pdbx_strand_id
1 'polypeptide(L)'
;FDLPAAPGALRPLAIRGWISSAAAVRIFSKLGHDFPALRKAANQPGFKPVALDAKASMAVTSRVRHAKSDNVVAVIPGSERPEEYIIFTAHWDHLGRNFQTPGDGIFNGAIDNAVGVATLLELAEAFAKSPTPPKRSLMFLAVTLEESGLLGSRYYVENPLVPLKDTVAAINMDAIQVIGKTRDVVVIGFGNSELEDILKRKAEEQGRIIVPEPTPENGFYYRSDHFNFARAGVPALYIKNGIDHVEKGEAYGRQLASDYVATRYHKPSDEYDP
;
A
#
# COMPACT_ATOMS: atom_id res chain seq x y z
N PHE A 1 10.63 10.06 -6.16
CA PHE A 1 11.63 9.84 -5.10
C PHE A 1 12.21 8.44 -5.31
N ASP A 2 13.41 8.15 -4.81
CA ASP A 2 13.94 6.78 -4.83
C ASP A 2 15.00 6.65 -3.72
N LEU A 3 15.30 5.41 -3.33
CA LEU A 3 16.43 5.13 -2.46
C LEU A 3 17.75 5.32 -3.24
N PRO A 4 18.85 5.69 -2.58
CA PRO A 4 20.16 5.68 -3.20
C PRO A 4 20.46 4.30 -3.80
N ALA A 5 20.98 4.27 -5.03
CA ALA A 5 21.28 3.01 -5.70
C ALA A 5 22.34 2.21 -4.92
N ALA A 6 22.04 0.93 -4.64
CA ALA A 6 23.03 0.03 -4.07
C ALA A 6 24.20 -0.17 -5.05
N PRO A 7 25.43 -0.38 -4.56
CA PRO A 7 26.56 -0.74 -5.40
C PRO A 7 26.25 -1.98 -6.27
N GLY A 8 26.42 -1.86 -7.59
CA GLY A 8 26.18 -2.96 -8.52
C GLY A 8 24.71 -3.20 -8.92
N ALA A 9 23.77 -2.36 -8.46
CA ALA A 9 22.38 -2.45 -8.91
C ALA A 9 22.25 -2.30 -10.43
N LEU A 10 21.33 -3.05 -11.03
CA LEU A 10 20.99 -2.93 -12.45
C LEU A 10 20.58 -1.49 -12.75
N ARG A 11 21.12 -0.95 -13.85
CA ARG A 11 20.76 0.40 -14.28
C ARG A 11 19.28 0.42 -14.67
N PRO A 12 18.46 1.30 -14.08
CA PRO A 12 17.08 1.45 -14.52
C PRO A 12 17.04 1.95 -15.97
N LEU A 13 15.88 1.80 -16.62
CA LEU A 13 15.62 2.42 -17.91
C LEU A 13 15.97 3.91 -17.86
N ALA A 14 16.70 4.39 -18.87
CA ALA A 14 17.14 5.79 -18.95
C ALA A 14 15.95 6.78 -18.89
N ILE A 15 14.80 6.38 -19.43
CA ILE A 15 13.55 7.13 -19.38
C ILE A 15 12.40 6.14 -19.11
N ARG A 16 11.55 6.48 -18.14
CA ARG A 16 10.28 5.80 -17.84
C ARG A 16 9.20 6.86 -17.73
N GLY A 17 8.01 6.59 -18.28
CA GLY A 17 6.90 7.50 -18.18
C GLY A 17 5.66 6.99 -18.90
N TRP A 18 4.60 7.79 -18.81
CA TRP A 18 3.33 7.54 -19.46
C TRP A 18 3.00 8.72 -20.39
N ILE A 19 2.24 8.43 -21.45
CA ILE A 19 1.61 9.44 -22.29
C ILE A 19 0.10 9.36 -22.09
N SER A 20 -0.60 10.48 -22.20
CA SER A 20 -2.07 10.47 -22.14
C SER A 20 -2.66 9.74 -23.33
N SER A 21 -3.85 9.16 -23.17
CA SER A 21 -4.58 8.53 -24.28
C SER A 21 -4.74 9.47 -25.48
N ALA A 22 -5.00 10.76 -25.24
CA ALA A 22 -5.07 11.76 -26.29
C ALA A 22 -3.72 11.95 -27.00
N ALA A 23 -2.60 11.94 -26.28
CA ALA A 23 -1.28 11.98 -26.88
C ALA A 23 -0.98 10.72 -27.70
N ALA A 24 -1.32 9.54 -27.18
CA ALA A 24 -1.17 8.27 -27.88
C ALA A 24 -1.95 8.25 -29.21
N VAL A 25 -3.23 8.64 -29.19
CA VAL A 25 -4.05 8.76 -30.41
C VAL A 25 -3.40 9.68 -31.44
N ARG A 26 -2.91 10.86 -31.02
CA ARG A 26 -2.25 11.81 -31.93
C ARG A 26 -0.91 11.29 -32.49
N ILE A 27 -0.11 10.61 -31.66
CA ILE A 27 1.19 10.09 -32.08
C ILE A 27 1.00 8.95 -33.08
N PHE A 28 0.14 7.98 -32.74
CA PHE A 28 -0.08 6.80 -33.56
C PHE A 28 -0.74 7.16 -34.89
N SER A 29 -1.71 8.08 -34.90
CA SER A 29 -2.35 8.50 -36.16
C SER A 29 -1.38 9.17 -37.13
N LYS A 30 -0.42 9.97 -36.62
CA LYS A 30 0.67 10.53 -37.44
C LYS A 30 1.60 9.49 -38.03
N LEU A 31 1.68 8.32 -37.40
CA LEU A 31 2.45 7.17 -37.85
C LEU A 31 1.61 6.20 -38.69
N GLY A 32 0.38 6.59 -39.08
CA GLY A 32 -0.50 5.75 -39.90
C GLY A 32 -1.20 4.63 -39.14
N HIS A 33 -1.24 4.71 -37.81
CA HIS A 33 -1.82 3.69 -36.94
C HIS A 33 -3.09 4.15 -36.23
N ASP A 34 -4.09 3.25 -36.15
CA ASP A 34 -5.28 3.42 -35.32
C ASP A 34 -5.00 2.92 -33.90
N PHE A 35 -4.75 3.85 -32.97
CA PHE A 35 -4.47 3.53 -31.58
C PHE A 35 -5.63 2.76 -30.89
N PRO A 36 -6.91 3.19 -30.96
CA PRO A 36 -8.03 2.38 -30.48
C PRO A 36 -8.04 0.93 -30.98
N ALA A 37 -7.83 0.71 -32.28
CA ALA A 37 -7.80 -0.64 -32.85
C ALA A 37 -6.61 -1.45 -32.32
N LEU A 38 -5.41 -0.86 -32.28
CA LEU A 38 -4.21 -1.51 -31.75
C LEU A 38 -4.33 -1.83 -30.27
N ARG A 39 -4.91 -0.93 -29.47
CA ARG A 39 -5.20 -1.17 -28.04
C ARG A 39 -6.17 -2.34 -27.86
N LYS A 40 -7.22 -2.41 -28.68
CA LYS A 40 -8.16 -3.54 -28.66
C LYS A 40 -7.46 -4.87 -28.99
N ALA A 41 -6.57 -4.87 -29.99
CA ALA A 41 -5.78 -6.04 -30.36
C ALA A 41 -4.77 -6.45 -29.26
N ALA A 42 -4.16 -5.47 -28.59
CA ALA A 42 -3.21 -5.71 -27.49
C ALA A 42 -3.85 -6.38 -26.26
N ASN A 43 -5.15 -6.18 -26.07
CA ASN A 43 -5.91 -6.79 -24.97
C ASN A 43 -6.40 -8.22 -25.29
N GLN A 44 -5.77 -8.91 -26.25
CA GLN A 44 -6.10 -10.30 -26.60
C GLN A 44 -4.90 -11.22 -26.36
N PRO A 45 -5.11 -12.45 -25.85
CA PRO A 45 -4.06 -13.45 -25.73
C PRO A 45 -3.33 -13.69 -27.06
N GLY A 46 -2.01 -13.84 -27.01
CA GLY A 46 -1.19 -14.07 -28.21
C GLY A 46 -0.88 -12.80 -29.02
N PHE A 47 -1.17 -11.61 -28.50
CA PHE A 47 -0.74 -10.35 -29.11
C PHE A 47 0.75 -10.34 -29.44
N LYS A 48 1.08 -9.82 -30.62
CA LYS A 48 2.46 -9.54 -31.05
C LYS A 48 2.66 -8.03 -31.16
N PRO A 49 3.78 -7.49 -30.66
CA PRO A 49 4.04 -6.06 -30.70
C PRO A 49 4.08 -5.55 -32.15
N VAL A 50 3.47 -4.38 -32.38
CA VAL A 50 3.47 -3.70 -33.68
C VAL A 50 4.58 -2.66 -33.69
N ALA A 51 5.51 -2.79 -34.64
CA ALA A 51 6.55 -1.80 -34.85
C ALA A 51 5.93 -0.53 -35.45
N LEU A 52 6.19 0.62 -34.82
CA LEU A 52 5.67 1.92 -35.25
C LEU A 52 6.57 2.63 -36.27
N ASP A 53 7.70 2.02 -36.65
CA ASP A 53 8.75 2.56 -37.51
C ASP A 53 9.07 4.05 -37.26
N ALA A 54 9.24 4.40 -35.98
CA ALA A 54 9.43 5.76 -35.53
C ALA A 54 10.68 5.89 -34.67
N LYS A 55 11.29 7.08 -34.71
CA LYS A 55 12.39 7.47 -33.82
C LYS A 55 11.87 8.51 -32.84
N ALA A 56 12.26 8.37 -31.57
CA ALA A 56 12.01 9.35 -30.53
C ALA A 56 13.34 9.91 -30.03
N SER A 57 13.44 11.23 -29.95
CA SER A 57 14.55 11.93 -29.31
C SER A 57 14.03 12.61 -28.06
N MET A 58 14.68 12.34 -26.92
CA MET A 58 14.27 12.87 -25.62
C MET A 58 15.51 13.36 -24.89
N ALA A 59 15.42 14.54 -24.31
CA ALA A 59 16.42 15.08 -23.39
C ALA A 59 15.73 15.39 -22.07
N VAL A 60 16.25 14.83 -20.97
CA VAL A 60 15.74 15.04 -19.62
C VAL A 60 16.86 15.62 -18.78
N THR A 61 16.65 16.86 -18.30
CA THR A 61 17.56 17.50 -17.36
C THR A 61 16.92 17.47 -15.98
N SER A 62 17.53 16.76 -15.03
CA SER A 62 17.01 16.62 -13.66
C SER A 62 18.00 17.19 -12.65
N ARG A 63 17.48 17.84 -11.60
CA ARG A 63 18.25 18.19 -10.39
C ARG A 63 17.92 17.19 -9.30
N VAL A 64 18.92 16.47 -8.82
CA VAL A 64 18.79 15.56 -7.68
C VAL A 64 19.02 16.33 -6.37
N ARG A 65 18.18 16.06 -5.37
CA ARG A 65 18.36 16.52 -3.99
C ARG A 65 18.29 15.31 -3.07
N HIS A 66 19.10 15.31 -2.03
CA HIS A 66 19.08 14.27 -1.01
C HIS A 66 18.34 14.81 0.22
N ALA A 67 17.49 13.96 0.79
CA ALA A 67 16.77 14.21 2.03
C ALA A 67 16.85 12.94 2.89
N LYS A 68 16.47 13.06 4.16
CA LYS A 68 16.40 11.96 5.11
C LYS A 68 15.01 11.93 5.72
N SER A 69 14.51 10.72 5.96
CA SER A 69 13.31 10.44 6.71
C SER A 69 13.51 9.11 7.42
N ASP A 70 12.96 8.96 8.62
CA ASP A 70 13.25 7.82 9.48
C ASP A 70 12.06 6.86 9.57
N ASN A 71 12.34 5.56 9.46
CA ASN A 71 11.44 4.55 9.99
C ASN A 71 11.56 4.54 11.52
N VAL A 72 10.46 4.37 12.23
CA VAL A 72 10.43 4.26 13.70
C VAL A 72 10.08 2.82 14.07
N VAL A 73 10.86 2.23 14.98
CA VAL A 73 10.73 0.83 15.38
C VAL A 73 10.62 0.72 16.89
N ALA A 74 9.64 -0.05 17.35
CA ALA A 74 9.54 -0.52 18.73
C ALA A 74 9.43 -2.06 18.74
N VAL A 75 10.00 -2.70 19.77
CA VAL A 75 9.99 -4.16 19.92
C VAL A 75 9.51 -4.54 21.32
N ILE A 76 8.57 -5.48 21.38
CA ILE A 76 8.19 -6.20 22.59
C ILE A 76 8.77 -7.62 22.48
N PRO A 77 9.75 -8.00 23.31
CA PRO A 77 10.36 -9.32 23.24
C PRO A 77 9.36 -10.45 23.52
N GLY A 78 9.47 -11.54 22.75
CA GLY A 78 8.70 -12.77 22.98
C GLY A 78 9.17 -13.54 24.21
N SER A 79 8.25 -14.26 24.86
CA SER A 79 8.54 -15.08 26.05
C SER A 79 9.05 -16.49 25.75
N GLU A 80 8.68 -17.08 24.60
CA GLU A 80 9.03 -18.46 24.23
C GLU A 80 9.98 -18.52 23.02
N ARG A 81 9.81 -17.60 22.07
CA ARG A 81 10.57 -17.51 20.80
C ARG A 81 10.95 -16.05 20.52
N PRO A 82 11.82 -15.44 21.36
CA PRO A 82 12.21 -14.04 21.23
C PRO A 82 12.93 -13.72 19.90
N GLU A 83 13.48 -14.72 19.23
CA GLU A 83 14.14 -14.61 17.93
C GLU A 83 13.18 -14.57 16.74
N GLU A 84 11.92 -15.04 16.90
CA GLU A 84 10.91 -15.01 15.84
C GLU A 84 10.06 -13.73 15.95
N TYR A 85 9.90 -13.01 14.84
CA TYR A 85 9.24 -11.71 14.81
C TYR A 85 7.92 -11.71 14.03
N ILE A 86 6.90 -11.09 14.62
CA ILE A 86 5.71 -10.63 13.90
C ILE A 86 5.82 -9.12 13.78
N ILE A 87 5.85 -8.61 12.54
CA ILE A 87 5.90 -7.19 12.25
C ILE A 87 4.46 -6.69 12.06
N PHE A 88 4.08 -5.66 12.82
CA PHE A 88 2.96 -4.78 12.48
C PHE A 88 3.53 -3.54 11.83
N THR A 89 2.97 -3.12 10.69
CA THR A 89 3.48 -1.96 9.95
C THR A 89 2.36 -1.05 9.48
N ALA A 90 2.63 0.25 9.54
CA ALA A 90 1.81 1.34 9.04
C ALA A 90 2.75 2.46 8.57
N HIS A 91 2.38 3.21 7.55
CA HIS A 91 3.16 4.38 7.15
C HIS A 91 2.73 5.62 7.94
N TRP A 92 3.66 6.52 8.22
CA TRP A 92 3.38 7.76 8.96
C TRP A 92 3.48 9.02 8.11
N ASP A 93 4.04 8.94 6.90
CA ASP A 93 4.16 10.08 6.00
C ASP A 93 2.90 10.30 5.16
N HIS A 94 2.73 11.51 4.66
CA HIS A 94 1.73 11.81 3.63
C HIS A 94 2.31 12.79 2.60
N LEU A 95 1.47 13.32 1.72
CA LEU A 95 1.86 14.15 0.57
C LEU A 95 2.33 15.58 0.93
N GLY A 96 2.26 15.98 2.20
CA GLY A 96 2.72 17.28 2.67
C GLY A 96 1.68 18.38 2.42
N ARG A 97 1.97 19.34 1.54
CA ARG A 97 1.11 20.52 1.32
C ARG A 97 0.95 20.89 -0.16
N ASN A 98 -0.28 21.10 -0.60
CA ASN A 98 -0.59 21.70 -1.88
C ASN A 98 -0.73 23.22 -1.76
N PHE A 99 0.29 23.96 -2.20
CA PHE A 99 0.31 25.42 -2.18
C PHE A 99 -0.68 26.09 -3.15
N GLN A 100 -1.36 25.31 -4.00
CA GLN A 100 -2.35 25.83 -4.96
C GLN A 100 -3.80 25.72 -4.46
N THR A 101 -4.04 25.02 -3.35
CA THR A 101 -5.38 24.86 -2.78
C THR A 101 -5.69 26.01 -1.80
N PRO A 102 -6.90 26.61 -1.85
CA PRO A 102 -7.33 27.58 -0.84
C PRO A 102 -7.33 26.97 0.58
N GLY A 103 -6.96 27.75 1.60
CA GLY A 103 -6.81 27.26 2.97
C GLY A 103 -5.35 26.91 3.30
N ASP A 104 -5.13 25.99 4.24
CA ASP A 104 -3.77 25.49 4.49
C ASP A 104 -3.30 24.54 3.38
N GLY A 105 -4.20 23.80 2.73
CA GLY A 105 -3.86 22.86 1.67
C GLY A 105 -2.99 21.70 2.16
N ILE A 106 -3.01 21.38 3.44
CA ILE A 106 -2.24 20.27 4.02
C ILE A 106 -2.95 18.95 3.69
N PHE A 107 -2.18 17.93 3.31
CA PHE A 107 -2.70 16.57 3.20
C PHE A 107 -2.54 15.91 4.57
N ASN A 108 -3.59 15.96 5.39
CA ASN A 108 -3.53 15.48 6.78
C ASN A 108 -3.55 13.95 6.90
N GLY A 109 -4.27 13.25 6.00
CA GLY A 109 -4.20 11.78 5.90
C GLY A 109 -4.91 11.07 7.04
N ALA A 110 -6.00 11.65 7.54
CA ALA A 110 -6.71 11.13 8.70
C ALA A 110 -7.02 9.63 8.57
N ILE A 111 -7.51 9.19 7.41
CA ILE A 111 -7.76 7.78 7.13
C ILE A 111 -6.55 7.08 6.53
N ASP A 112 -5.89 7.72 5.55
CA ASP A 112 -4.85 7.08 4.73
C ASP A 112 -3.72 6.53 5.61
N ASN A 113 -3.12 7.38 6.44
CA ASN A 113 -1.99 6.98 7.28
C ASN A 113 -2.29 7.03 8.77
N ALA A 114 -3.05 8.03 9.24
CA ALA A 114 -3.14 8.32 10.67
C ALA A 114 -3.95 7.25 11.43
N VAL A 115 -5.02 6.69 10.85
CA VAL A 115 -5.70 5.53 11.45
C VAL A 115 -4.76 4.32 11.54
N GLY A 116 -3.93 4.09 10.53
CA GLY A 116 -2.93 3.01 10.54
C GLY A 116 -1.95 3.15 11.70
N VAL A 117 -1.35 4.34 11.84
CA VAL A 117 -0.44 4.68 12.95
C VAL A 117 -1.14 4.60 14.31
N ALA A 118 -2.36 5.14 14.43
CA ALA A 118 -3.14 5.06 15.66
C ALA A 118 -3.37 3.60 16.06
N THR A 119 -3.77 2.74 15.10
CA THR A 119 -3.98 1.32 15.38
C THR A 119 -2.67 0.62 15.76
N LEU A 120 -1.54 0.99 15.14
CA LEU A 120 -0.21 0.48 15.49
C LEU A 120 0.17 0.81 16.95
N LEU A 121 -0.07 2.06 17.37
CA LEU A 121 0.17 2.52 18.74
C LEU A 121 -0.74 1.82 19.76
N GLU A 122 -2.03 1.70 19.46
CA GLU A 122 -3.00 1.01 20.33
C GLU A 122 -2.64 -0.48 20.52
N LEU A 123 -2.21 -1.16 19.46
CA LEU A 123 -1.72 -2.54 19.58
C LEU A 123 -0.45 -2.61 20.44
N ALA A 124 0.50 -1.70 20.22
CA ALA A 124 1.74 -1.66 21.01
C ALA A 124 1.45 -1.46 22.50
N GLU A 125 0.57 -0.52 22.84
CA GLU A 125 0.14 -0.27 24.20
C GLU A 125 -0.58 -1.48 24.83
N ALA A 126 -1.51 -2.09 24.11
CA ALA A 126 -2.26 -3.25 24.57
C ALA A 126 -1.34 -4.45 24.87
N PHE A 127 -0.38 -4.73 23.98
CA PHE A 127 0.59 -5.81 24.21
C PHE A 127 1.59 -5.48 25.32
N ALA A 128 2.02 -4.24 25.45
CA ALA A 128 2.94 -3.82 26.52
C ALA A 128 2.30 -3.90 27.91
N LYS A 129 0.99 -3.63 28.00
CA LYS A 129 0.21 -3.71 29.25
C LYS A 129 -0.37 -5.09 29.54
N SER A 130 -0.30 -6.03 28.59
CA SER A 130 -0.85 -7.37 28.76
C SER A 130 -0.11 -8.12 29.88
N PRO A 131 -0.83 -8.75 30.83
CA PRO A 131 -0.20 -9.58 31.86
C PRO A 131 0.39 -10.87 31.27
N THR A 132 -0.02 -11.25 30.07
CA THR A 132 0.52 -12.40 29.34
C THR A 132 1.40 -11.89 28.20
N PRO A 133 2.73 -12.06 28.28
CA PRO A 133 3.62 -11.62 27.21
C PRO A 133 3.39 -12.45 25.93
N PRO A 134 3.58 -11.85 24.75
CA PRO A 134 3.46 -12.58 23.50
C PRO A 134 4.54 -13.68 23.44
N LYS A 135 4.23 -14.81 22.81
CA LYS A 135 5.18 -15.93 22.68
C LYS A 135 6.35 -15.59 21.75
N ARG A 136 6.09 -14.81 20.71
CA ARG A 136 7.05 -14.30 19.72
C ARG A 136 7.28 -12.82 19.94
N SER A 137 8.41 -12.31 19.46
CA SER A 137 8.67 -10.88 19.48
C SER A 137 7.71 -10.14 18.54
N LEU A 138 7.17 -9.03 19.01
CA LEU A 138 6.34 -8.13 18.22
C LEU A 138 7.15 -6.90 17.87
N MET A 139 7.23 -6.58 16.58
CA MET A 139 7.87 -5.36 16.08
C MET A 139 6.80 -4.44 15.52
N PHE A 140 6.74 -3.22 16.03
CA PHE A 140 5.89 -2.14 15.53
C PHE A 140 6.76 -1.23 14.68
N LEU A 141 6.54 -1.28 13.36
CA LEU A 141 7.35 -0.60 12.36
C LEU A 141 6.52 0.48 11.67
N ALA A 142 6.68 1.72 12.12
CA ALA A 142 6.12 2.89 11.45
C ALA A 142 7.07 3.33 10.33
N VAL A 143 6.69 3.08 9.08
CA VAL A 143 7.54 3.39 7.92
C VAL A 143 7.26 4.77 7.35
N THR A 144 8.24 5.30 6.62
CA THR A 144 8.14 6.59 5.93
C THR A 144 8.27 6.44 4.42
N LEU A 145 7.95 7.49 3.68
CA LEU A 145 8.05 7.57 2.22
C LEU A 145 7.26 6.44 1.51
N GLU A 146 6.13 6.02 2.08
CA GLU A 146 5.17 5.11 1.44
C GLU A 146 4.60 5.74 0.17
N GLU A 147 4.14 6.99 0.31
CA GLU A 147 3.54 7.81 -0.74
C GLU A 147 4.50 8.12 -1.88
N SER A 148 5.78 7.96 -1.57
CA SER A 148 6.90 8.17 -2.48
C SER A 148 7.36 6.89 -3.18
N GLY A 149 6.62 5.79 -3.02
CA GLY A 149 6.88 4.49 -3.66
C GLY A 149 7.35 3.40 -2.71
N LEU A 150 6.76 3.30 -1.51
CA LEU A 150 7.03 2.28 -0.49
C LEU A 150 8.49 2.26 -0.03
N LEU A 151 9.13 3.44 0.04
CA LEU A 151 10.60 3.52 0.18
C LEU A 151 11.07 3.13 1.58
N GLY A 152 10.31 3.44 2.64
CA GLY A 152 10.68 3.08 4.02
C GLY A 152 10.61 1.58 4.26
N SER A 153 9.52 0.91 3.88
CA SER A 153 9.42 -0.55 3.98
C SER A 153 10.40 -1.27 3.06
N ARG A 154 10.63 -0.76 1.85
CA ARG A 154 11.67 -1.26 0.95
C ARG A 154 13.04 -1.18 1.60
N TYR A 155 13.39 -0.03 2.18
CA TYR A 155 14.68 0.15 2.86
C TYR A 155 14.84 -0.81 4.03
N TYR A 156 13.79 -1.01 4.84
CA TYR A 156 13.81 -1.98 5.93
C TYR A 156 14.05 -3.40 5.41
N VAL A 157 13.32 -3.85 4.39
CA VAL A 157 13.50 -5.19 3.82
C VAL A 157 14.88 -5.40 3.22
N GLU A 158 15.47 -4.36 2.60
CA GLU A 158 16.83 -4.41 2.06
C GLU A 158 17.91 -4.32 3.16
N ASN A 159 17.60 -3.76 4.33
CA ASN A 159 18.53 -3.54 5.45
C ASN A 159 17.86 -3.86 6.80
N PRO A 160 17.45 -5.11 7.03
CA PRO A 160 16.53 -5.42 8.11
C PRO A 160 17.26 -5.46 9.45
N LEU A 161 16.61 -4.97 10.51
CA LEU A 161 17.16 -5.00 11.88
C LEU A 161 17.25 -6.43 12.43
N VAL A 162 16.44 -7.34 11.88
CA VAL A 162 16.42 -8.78 12.19
C VAL A 162 16.45 -9.53 10.86
N PRO A 163 17.11 -10.69 10.74
CA PRO A 163 17.12 -11.42 9.48
C PRO A 163 15.68 -11.74 9.02
N LEU A 164 15.35 -11.49 7.73
CA LEU A 164 13.97 -11.69 7.24
C LEU A 164 13.46 -13.13 7.40
N LYS A 165 14.35 -14.12 7.40
CA LYS A 165 14.01 -15.53 7.67
C LYS A 165 13.42 -15.76 9.07
N ASP A 166 13.70 -14.84 10.00
CA ASP A 166 13.22 -14.89 11.38
C ASP A 166 11.94 -14.05 11.55
N THR A 167 11.50 -13.35 10.50
CA THR A 167 10.19 -12.68 10.43
C THR A 167 9.13 -13.65 9.93
N VAL A 168 8.26 -14.11 10.83
CA VAL A 168 7.25 -15.13 10.52
C VAL A 168 5.95 -14.54 9.95
N ALA A 169 5.71 -13.24 10.14
CA ALA A 169 4.56 -12.53 9.58
C ALA A 169 4.81 -11.02 9.49
N ALA A 170 4.28 -10.38 8.46
CA ALA A 170 4.17 -8.93 8.33
C ALA A 170 2.70 -8.53 8.13
N ILE A 171 2.13 -7.80 9.07
CA ILE A 171 0.72 -7.38 9.08
C ILE A 171 0.69 -5.88 8.84
N ASN A 172 0.10 -5.47 7.72
CA ASN A 172 0.02 -4.07 7.30
C ASN A 172 -1.32 -3.45 7.62
N MET A 173 -1.28 -2.21 8.08
CA MET A 173 -2.39 -1.46 8.65
C MET A 173 -2.40 -0.07 8.02
N ASP A 174 -3.15 0.07 6.93
CA ASP A 174 -3.11 1.25 6.06
C ASP A 174 -4.50 1.49 5.47
N ALA A 175 -4.94 2.75 5.49
CA ALA A 175 -6.23 3.21 5.00
C ALA A 175 -7.42 2.35 5.50
N ILE A 176 -7.47 2.10 6.81
CA ILE A 176 -8.57 1.40 7.47
C ILE A 176 -9.69 2.42 7.72
N GLN A 177 -10.79 2.36 6.97
CA GLN A 177 -11.87 3.33 7.13
C GLN A 177 -12.70 3.06 8.39
N VAL A 178 -13.06 4.13 9.09
CA VAL A 178 -13.90 4.10 10.29
C VAL A 178 -15.37 4.25 9.89
N ILE A 179 -15.96 3.19 9.33
CA ILE A 179 -17.35 3.20 8.83
C ILE A 179 -18.36 2.53 9.76
N GLY A 180 -17.92 2.04 10.92
CA GLY A 180 -18.73 1.24 11.86
C GLY A 180 -18.55 -0.28 11.68
N LYS A 181 -19.43 -1.05 12.33
CA LYS A 181 -19.34 -2.52 12.34
C LYS A 181 -19.71 -3.10 10.99
N THR A 182 -18.91 -4.05 10.51
CA THR A 182 -19.09 -4.74 9.22
C THR A 182 -19.13 -6.25 9.39
N ARG A 183 -19.90 -6.94 8.53
CA ARG A 183 -19.98 -8.41 8.49
C ARG A 183 -18.78 -9.04 7.79
N ASP A 184 -17.99 -8.23 7.09
CA ASP A 184 -16.86 -8.65 6.29
C ASP A 184 -15.54 -7.99 6.72
N VAL A 185 -14.44 -8.63 6.37
CA VAL A 185 -13.07 -8.10 6.41
C VAL A 185 -12.51 -8.25 5.01
N VAL A 186 -12.05 -7.16 4.41
CA VAL A 186 -11.44 -7.21 3.08
C VAL A 186 -9.96 -7.60 3.22
N VAL A 187 -9.51 -8.55 2.42
CA VAL A 187 -8.09 -8.88 2.27
C VAL A 187 -7.59 -8.39 0.93
N ILE A 188 -6.59 -7.53 0.96
CA ILE A 188 -5.87 -7.08 -0.24
C ILE A 188 -4.87 -8.17 -0.63
N GLY A 189 -4.95 -8.66 -1.87
CA GLY A 189 -4.14 -9.79 -2.31
C GLY A 189 -4.66 -11.14 -1.81
N PHE A 190 -5.97 -11.28 -1.62
CA PHE A 190 -6.63 -12.53 -1.22
C PHE A 190 -6.08 -13.75 -1.98
N GLY A 191 -5.70 -14.80 -1.24
CA GLY A 191 -5.12 -16.04 -1.75
C GLY A 191 -3.59 -16.02 -1.90
N ASN A 192 -2.89 -14.96 -1.48
CA ASN A 192 -1.42 -14.89 -1.56
C ASN A 192 -0.73 -15.29 -0.24
N SER A 193 -1.46 -15.51 0.84
CA SER A 193 -0.87 -15.78 2.17
C SER A 193 -1.69 -16.74 3.03
N GLU A 194 -1.04 -17.71 3.66
CA GLU A 194 -1.68 -18.62 4.64
C GLU A 194 -2.11 -17.91 5.93
N LEU A 195 -1.66 -16.66 6.16
CA LEU A 195 -2.15 -15.82 7.26
C LEU A 195 -3.66 -15.54 7.15
N GLU A 196 -4.21 -15.62 5.94
CA GLU A 196 -5.65 -15.47 5.68
C GLU A 196 -6.48 -16.59 6.33
N ASP A 197 -5.94 -17.80 6.46
CA ASP A 197 -6.63 -18.90 7.15
C ASP A 197 -6.74 -18.63 8.66
N ILE A 198 -5.72 -18.00 9.24
CA ILE A 198 -5.74 -17.55 10.64
C ILE A 198 -6.78 -16.44 10.80
N LEU A 199 -6.74 -15.44 9.90
CA LEU A 199 -7.70 -14.34 9.90
C LEU A 199 -9.14 -14.86 9.77
N LYS A 200 -9.40 -15.80 8.85
CA LYS A 200 -10.71 -16.39 8.64
C LYS A 200 -11.30 -16.96 9.93
N ARG A 201 -10.53 -17.79 10.64
CA ARG A 201 -10.98 -18.36 11.94
C ARG A 201 -11.30 -17.25 12.95
N LYS A 202 -10.49 -16.19 13.00
CA LYS A 202 -10.73 -15.04 13.90
C LYS A 202 -11.90 -14.16 13.49
N ALA A 203 -12.17 -14.04 12.19
CA ALA A 203 -13.35 -13.37 11.68
C ALA A 203 -14.63 -14.17 12.02
N GLU A 204 -14.60 -15.49 11.84
CA GLU A 204 -15.74 -16.38 12.16
C GLU A 204 -16.10 -16.32 13.65
N GLU A 205 -15.12 -16.24 14.56
CA GLU A 205 -15.34 -16.00 15.99
C GLU A 205 -16.11 -14.69 16.28
N GLN A 206 -16.03 -13.71 15.38
CA GLN A 206 -16.75 -12.43 15.45
C GLN A 206 -18.08 -12.45 14.67
N GLY A 207 -18.47 -13.59 14.09
CA GLY A 207 -19.61 -13.69 13.19
C GLY A 207 -19.39 -12.96 11.86
N ARG A 208 -18.12 -12.82 11.43
CA ARG A 208 -17.70 -12.13 10.22
C ARG A 208 -17.09 -13.11 9.21
N ILE A 209 -17.02 -12.68 7.96
CA ILE A 209 -16.35 -13.40 6.88
C ILE A 209 -15.16 -12.61 6.34
N ILE A 210 -14.20 -13.28 5.72
CA ILE A 210 -13.18 -12.62 4.91
C ILE A 210 -13.63 -12.61 3.45
N VAL A 211 -13.35 -11.52 2.75
CA VAL A 211 -13.70 -11.37 1.32
C VAL A 211 -12.49 -10.82 0.55
N PRO A 212 -12.36 -11.16 -0.75
CA PRO A 212 -11.37 -10.50 -1.60
C PRO A 212 -11.74 -9.03 -1.80
N GLU A 213 -10.73 -8.22 -2.07
CA GLU A 213 -10.95 -6.84 -2.48
C GLU A 213 -11.71 -6.76 -3.82
N PRO A 214 -12.66 -5.81 -3.97
CA PRO A 214 -13.65 -5.84 -5.04
C PRO A 214 -13.15 -5.32 -6.41
N THR A 215 -11.94 -4.74 -6.48
CA THR A 215 -11.39 -4.05 -7.65
C THR A 215 -9.89 -4.36 -7.90
N PRO A 216 -9.49 -5.65 -8.05
CA PRO A 216 -8.11 -6.08 -8.26
C PRO A 216 -7.40 -5.42 -9.45
N GLU A 217 -8.15 -4.96 -10.44
CA GLU A 217 -7.65 -4.21 -11.59
C GLU A 217 -6.98 -2.87 -11.20
N ASN A 218 -7.27 -2.33 -10.02
CA ASN A 218 -6.62 -1.12 -9.48
C ASN A 218 -5.23 -1.40 -8.89
N GLY A 219 -4.84 -2.67 -8.76
CA GLY A 219 -3.52 -3.09 -8.35
C GLY A 219 -3.16 -2.78 -6.91
N PHE A 220 -4.14 -2.69 -5.99
CA PHE A 220 -3.91 -2.30 -4.59
C PHE A 220 -2.89 -3.19 -3.85
N TYR A 221 -2.77 -4.46 -4.24
CA TYR A 221 -1.74 -5.36 -3.70
C TYR A 221 -0.30 -4.85 -3.87
N TYR A 222 -0.04 -4.06 -4.91
CA TYR A 222 1.29 -3.54 -5.21
C TYR A 222 1.55 -2.14 -4.64
N ARG A 223 0.63 -1.61 -3.84
CA ARG A 223 0.53 -0.18 -3.49
C ARG A 223 0.53 0.08 -1.98
N SER A 224 1.08 -0.83 -1.17
CA SER A 224 1.25 -0.59 0.27
C SER A 224 2.38 -1.47 0.82
N ASP A 225 2.82 -1.20 2.04
CA ASP A 225 4.12 -1.65 2.56
C ASP A 225 4.28 -3.16 2.73
N HIS A 226 3.18 -3.89 2.97
CA HIS A 226 3.16 -5.37 2.97
C HIS A 226 3.83 -5.97 1.72
N PHE A 227 3.72 -5.30 0.58
CA PHE A 227 4.22 -5.80 -0.69
C PHE A 227 5.74 -6.01 -0.68
N ASN A 228 6.51 -5.13 -0.05
CA ASN A 228 7.96 -5.30 0.03
C ASN A 228 8.35 -6.55 0.84
N PHE A 229 7.59 -6.86 1.90
CA PHE A 229 7.77 -8.07 2.70
C PHE A 229 7.39 -9.32 1.89
N ALA A 230 6.21 -9.32 1.26
CA ALA A 230 5.75 -10.43 0.42
C ALA A 230 6.73 -10.71 -0.74
N ARG A 231 7.23 -9.66 -1.41
CA ARG A 231 8.22 -9.77 -2.49
C ARG A 231 9.53 -10.40 -2.01
N ALA A 232 9.90 -10.21 -0.75
CA ALA A 232 11.09 -10.80 -0.14
C ALA A 232 10.85 -12.19 0.47
N GLY A 233 9.63 -12.75 0.35
CA GLY A 233 9.29 -14.09 0.83
C GLY A 233 8.80 -14.15 2.27
N VAL A 234 8.56 -13.02 2.93
CA VAL A 234 7.92 -12.98 4.25
C VAL A 234 6.40 -13.08 4.08
N PRO A 235 5.70 -14.01 4.78
CA PRO A 235 4.25 -14.07 4.77
C PRO A 235 3.65 -12.73 5.20
N ALA A 236 2.86 -12.11 4.34
CA ALA A 236 2.29 -10.80 4.60
C ALA A 236 0.77 -10.84 4.59
N LEU A 237 0.14 -9.99 5.39
CA LEU A 237 -1.30 -9.84 5.47
C LEU A 237 -1.64 -8.35 5.44
N TYR A 238 -2.47 -7.94 4.48
CA TYR A 238 -2.99 -6.59 4.40
C TYR A 238 -4.52 -6.63 4.42
N ILE A 239 -5.07 -6.09 5.51
CA ILE A 239 -6.51 -6.06 5.73
C ILE A 239 -7.05 -4.64 5.62
N LYS A 240 -8.26 -4.52 5.11
CA LYS A 240 -9.09 -3.31 5.18
C LYS A 240 -10.41 -3.62 5.87
N ASN A 241 -11.10 -2.55 6.26
CA ASN A 241 -12.49 -2.66 6.69
C ASN A 241 -13.34 -3.30 5.58
N GLY A 242 -14.34 -4.06 5.99
CA GLY A 242 -15.41 -4.53 5.11
C GLY A 242 -16.29 -3.39 4.59
N ILE A 243 -17.19 -3.72 3.66
CA ILE A 243 -18.21 -2.80 3.14
C ILE A 243 -19.63 -3.20 3.52
N ASP A 244 -19.88 -4.43 3.97
CA ASP A 244 -21.20 -4.88 4.43
C ASP A 244 -21.47 -4.39 5.86
N HIS A 245 -21.96 -3.15 5.98
CA HIS A 245 -22.29 -2.53 7.25
C HIS A 245 -23.44 -3.29 7.95
N VAL A 246 -23.26 -3.62 9.24
CA VAL A 246 -24.22 -4.44 10.00
C VAL A 246 -25.64 -3.86 9.97
N GLU A 247 -25.77 -2.54 10.13
CA GLU A 247 -27.08 -1.88 10.23
C GLU A 247 -27.57 -1.26 8.92
N LYS A 248 -26.66 -0.93 8.00
CA LYS A 248 -26.94 -0.07 6.83
C LYS A 248 -26.73 -0.79 5.50
N GLY A 249 -26.20 -2.03 5.55
CA GLY A 249 -25.94 -2.89 4.41
C GLY A 249 -24.76 -2.45 3.55
N GLU A 250 -24.46 -3.27 2.55
CA GLU A 250 -23.32 -3.10 1.64
C GLU A 250 -23.36 -1.80 0.83
N ALA A 251 -24.56 -1.37 0.40
CA ALA A 251 -24.71 -0.16 -0.41
C ALA A 251 -24.17 1.09 0.31
N TYR A 252 -24.37 1.18 1.63
CA TYR A 252 -23.83 2.26 2.45
C TYR A 252 -22.31 2.24 2.51
N GLY A 253 -21.70 1.08 2.80
CA GLY A 253 -20.24 0.96 2.84
C GLY A 253 -19.59 1.22 1.47
N ARG A 254 -20.20 0.76 0.39
CA ARG A 254 -19.75 1.04 -0.99
C ARG A 254 -19.83 2.53 -1.32
N GLN A 255 -20.89 3.21 -0.90
CA GLN A 255 -21.02 4.65 -1.08
C GLN A 255 -19.92 5.40 -0.31
N LEU A 256 -19.66 5.05 0.94
CA LEU A 256 -18.59 5.67 1.74
C LEU A 256 -17.20 5.43 1.15
N ALA A 257 -16.91 4.20 0.71
CA ALA A 257 -15.65 3.88 0.07
C ALA A 257 -15.46 4.66 -1.25
N SER A 258 -16.53 4.78 -2.04
CA SER A 258 -16.50 5.54 -3.31
C SER A 258 -16.34 7.04 -3.06
N ASP A 259 -17.06 7.58 -2.07
CA ASP A 259 -16.91 8.96 -1.64
C ASP A 259 -15.47 9.23 -1.18
N TYR A 260 -14.92 8.40 -0.28
CA TYR A 260 -13.56 8.56 0.20
C TYR A 260 -12.56 8.66 -0.97
N VAL A 261 -12.61 7.73 -1.93
CA VAL A 261 -11.72 7.77 -3.11
C VAL A 261 -11.94 9.04 -3.94
N ALA A 262 -13.20 9.42 -4.17
CA ALA A 262 -13.54 10.56 -5.01
C ALA A 262 -13.18 11.90 -4.36
N THR A 263 -13.38 12.05 -3.05
CA THR A 263 -13.42 13.36 -2.38
C THR A 263 -12.38 13.53 -1.28
N ARG A 264 -11.73 12.47 -0.78
CA ARG A 264 -10.80 12.56 0.37
C ARG A 264 -9.42 11.92 0.15
N TYR A 265 -9.36 10.73 -0.42
CA TYR A 265 -8.09 10.02 -0.70
C TYR A 265 -7.12 10.91 -1.47
N HIS A 266 -5.91 11.10 -0.91
CA HIS A 266 -4.86 11.99 -1.41
C HIS A 266 -5.34 13.43 -1.67
N LYS A 267 -6.20 13.96 -0.79
CA LYS A 267 -6.71 15.33 -0.86
C LYS A 267 -6.66 15.98 0.53
N PRO A 268 -6.60 17.33 0.60
CA PRO A 268 -6.65 18.05 1.87
C PRO A 268 -7.90 17.82 2.71
N SER A 269 -8.94 17.21 2.14
CA SER A 269 -10.19 16.84 2.81
C SER A 269 -10.13 15.50 3.55
N ASP A 270 -9.01 14.75 3.49
CA ASP A 270 -8.80 13.61 4.40
C ASP A 270 -8.45 14.11 5.81
N GLU A 271 -9.46 14.68 6.45
CA GLU A 271 -9.41 15.32 7.75
C GLU A 271 -10.15 14.48 8.79
N TYR A 272 -9.70 14.61 10.04
CA TYR A 272 -10.45 14.08 11.17
C TYR A 272 -11.71 14.93 11.40
N ASP A 273 -12.88 14.27 11.40
CA ASP A 273 -14.18 14.89 11.69
C ASP A 273 -14.73 14.28 13.00
N PRO A 274 -14.64 14.98 14.14
CA PRO A 274 -15.01 14.49 15.47
C PRO A 274 -16.52 14.26 15.70
#